data_AF-A0A2M7PYU7-F1
#
_entry.id   AF-A0A2M7PYU7-F1
#
_cell.length_a   1.000
_cell.length_b   1.000
_cell.length_c   1.000
_cell.angle_alpha   90.00
_cell.angle_beta   90.00
_cell.angle_gamma   90.00
#
_symmetry.space_group_name_H-M   'P 1'
#
loop_
_entity.id
_entity.type
_entity.pdbx_description
1 polymer ?
#
loop_
_entity_poly.entity_id
_entity_poly.type
_entity_poly.pdbx_seq_one_letter_code
_entity_poly.pdbx_strand_id
1 'polypeptide(L)'
;MFSRELSHPSGLSNKRFRSRLASLPRSNLIRSRKHLSAAVETLTKEQFDALVYEVFKLLLRDSARKSNLSSDDIGWYEEVLALLEEFESSQARERAQKLFAHVEKIQHDRAAQEQLKLQQEIERKKKLEEEERLARIRVETEKRKRGWLEKIQLELKNDFQNVDAYYRDNCVNELSIDEFNGAKIEFVSNWVAKHLPADDLGHPFTLDSEQALAIAAVDGNVLVGARAGSGKTRTITCRTVFLIKHCRISPNEILLLAFNRKAAAEIRKRLLIYLCPEASKQLELEKKKGRKHKDKIASESQAVADVAERLGVDLPHVMTFHALAYAIVHPGKILFDDPLEESQELSREIQTVIDEHTRNPKYKPLIRDVMMAHFREAWDRIINNCYDKSKAELLYYRRAIPNESIAGEYVKSYGEKLIADFLFEHNISYHYEKNHWWNNLNYRPDFTIPVPAGGGVIIEYFGMKGDPDYDEMSDQKRIYWRNKPGWKLIELFPHDIKGNSPEEFTDLLKQSLQKKWHKLYKTFR
;
A
#
# COMPACT_ATOMS: atom_id res chain seq x y z
N MET A 1 73.22 -50.71 -11.89
CA MET A 1 72.42 -51.27 -10.76
C MET A 1 70.97 -51.54 -11.16
N PHE A 2 70.22 -50.57 -11.68
CA PHE A 2 68.83 -50.79 -12.17
C PHE A 2 68.70 -51.95 -13.18
N SER A 3 69.59 -52.01 -14.18
CA SER A 3 69.63 -53.11 -15.16
C SER A 3 69.87 -54.50 -14.55
N ARG A 4 70.58 -54.59 -13.41
CA ARG A 4 70.86 -55.86 -12.70
C ARG A 4 69.70 -56.33 -11.81
N GLU A 5 68.87 -55.41 -11.33
CA GLU A 5 67.66 -55.75 -10.56
C GLU A 5 66.48 -56.10 -11.48
N LEU A 6 66.41 -55.50 -12.67
CA LEU A 6 65.41 -55.77 -13.71
C LEU A 6 65.60 -57.14 -14.41
N SER A 7 66.83 -57.63 -14.50
CA SER A 7 67.16 -58.93 -15.10
C SER A 7 66.83 -60.15 -14.23
N HIS A 8 66.32 -59.97 -13.00
CA HIS A 8 65.87 -61.06 -12.13
C HIS A 8 64.34 -61.27 -12.23
N PRO A 9 63.84 -62.52 -12.28
CA PRO A 9 62.40 -62.82 -12.49
C PRO A 9 61.45 -62.20 -11.46
N SER A 10 61.96 -61.86 -10.26
CA SER A 10 61.20 -61.28 -9.15
C SER A 10 61.48 -59.79 -8.90
N GLY A 11 62.29 -59.14 -9.75
CA GLY A 11 62.72 -57.74 -9.56
C GLY A 11 61.57 -56.72 -9.50
N LEU A 12 60.50 -56.96 -10.26
CA LEU A 12 59.34 -56.06 -10.39
C LEU A 12 58.31 -56.17 -9.26
N SER A 13 58.32 -57.25 -8.46
CA SER A 13 57.52 -57.36 -7.24
C SER A 13 58.26 -56.82 -6.00
N ASN A 14 59.53 -56.46 -6.15
CA ASN A 14 60.38 -56.00 -5.07
C ASN A 14 59.93 -54.61 -4.58
N LYS A 15 59.38 -54.57 -3.36
CA LYS A 15 58.90 -53.35 -2.69
C LYS A 15 59.97 -52.25 -2.61
N ARG A 16 61.27 -52.62 -2.51
CA ARG A 16 62.40 -51.68 -2.54
C ARG A 16 62.60 -51.03 -3.90
N PHE A 17 62.40 -51.78 -4.99
CA PHE A 17 62.51 -51.26 -6.36
C PHE A 17 61.42 -50.22 -6.62
N ARG A 18 60.16 -50.55 -6.30
CA ARG A 18 59.02 -49.62 -6.43
C ARG A 18 59.18 -48.36 -5.58
N SER A 19 59.70 -48.50 -4.35
CA SER A 19 59.99 -47.38 -3.46
C SER A 19 61.13 -46.48 -3.97
N ARG A 20 62.15 -47.04 -4.62
CA ARG A 20 63.27 -46.28 -5.22
C ARG A 20 62.85 -45.57 -6.50
N LEU A 21 62.06 -46.23 -7.35
CA LEU A 21 61.50 -45.63 -8.56
C LEU A 21 60.62 -44.42 -8.21
N ALA A 22 59.85 -44.52 -7.14
CA ALA A 22 59.04 -43.42 -6.60
C ALA A 22 59.85 -42.28 -5.93
N SER A 23 61.15 -42.48 -5.63
CA SER A 23 61.99 -41.51 -4.93
C SER A 23 63.03 -40.81 -5.83
N LEU A 24 63.03 -41.06 -7.14
CA LEU A 24 63.99 -40.47 -8.08
C LEU A 24 63.64 -39.00 -8.40
N PRO A 25 64.61 -38.08 -8.45
CA PRO A 25 64.40 -36.70 -8.93
C PRO A 25 63.96 -36.69 -10.41
N ARG A 26 62.97 -35.84 -10.76
CA ARG A 26 62.36 -35.76 -12.11
C ARG A 26 63.39 -35.63 -13.24
N SER A 27 64.44 -34.85 -13.05
CA SER A 27 65.51 -34.65 -14.05
C SER A 27 66.34 -35.91 -14.34
N ASN A 28 66.38 -36.88 -13.42
CA ASN A 28 67.14 -38.11 -13.58
C ASN A 28 66.35 -39.21 -14.31
N LEU A 29 65.01 -39.18 -14.25
CA LEU A 29 64.14 -40.02 -15.10
C LEU A 29 64.21 -39.61 -16.59
N ILE A 30 64.37 -38.30 -16.85
CA ILE A 30 64.57 -37.73 -18.19
C ILE A 30 66.00 -37.99 -18.71
N ARG A 31 67.03 -37.87 -17.84
CA ARG A 31 68.42 -38.25 -18.20
C ARG A 31 68.63 -39.75 -18.41
N SER A 32 67.71 -40.60 -17.96
CA SER A 32 67.77 -42.04 -18.20
C SER A 32 67.35 -42.48 -19.61
N ARG A 33 67.20 -41.59 -20.60
CA ARG A 33 67.07 -41.98 -22.03
C ARG A 33 68.13 -43.00 -22.46
N LYS A 34 69.39 -42.82 -22.06
CA LYS A 34 70.49 -43.78 -22.33
C LYS A 34 70.47 -45.03 -21.46
N HIS A 35 69.86 -44.98 -20.28
CA HIS A 35 69.87 -46.09 -19.31
C HIS A 35 68.63 -46.98 -19.39
N LEU A 36 67.48 -46.45 -19.77
CA LEU A 36 66.27 -47.21 -20.07
C LEU A 36 66.42 -47.90 -21.43
N SER A 37 66.81 -47.19 -22.50
CA SER A 37 67.08 -47.80 -23.81
C SER A 37 68.01 -49.03 -23.72
N ALA A 38 69.12 -48.92 -22.97
CA ALA A 38 70.06 -50.03 -22.79
C ALA A 38 69.56 -51.17 -21.87
N ALA A 39 68.66 -50.88 -20.92
CA ALA A 39 68.06 -51.92 -20.07
C ALA A 39 66.90 -52.63 -20.77
N VAL A 40 66.20 -51.91 -21.65
CA VAL A 40 65.01 -52.35 -22.37
C VAL A 40 65.34 -53.42 -23.43
N GLU A 41 66.54 -53.40 -24.01
CA GLU A 41 67.05 -54.47 -24.88
C GLU A 41 67.23 -55.83 -24.16
N THR A 42 67.20 -55.85 -22.82
CA THR A 42 67.42 -57.07 -22.00
C THR A 42 66.20 -57.54 -21.22
N LEU A 43 65.05 -56.87 -21.38
CA LEU A 43 63.81 -57.17 -20.67
C LEU A 43 62.91 -58.08 -21.51
N THR A 44 62.22 -59.04 -20.86
CA THR A 44 61.11 -59.73 -21.54
C THR A 44 59.92 -58.79 -21.72
N LYS A 45 59.05 -59.09 -22.70
CA LYS A 45 57.84 -58.31 -22.99
C LYS A 45 56.98 -58.07 -21.74
N GLU A 46 56.84 -59.09 -20.89
CA GLU A 46 56.07 -59.02 -19.64
C GLU A 46 56.73 -58.12 -18.58
N GLN A 47 58.06 -58.12 -18.51
CA GLN A 47 58.79 -57.26 -17.58
C GLN A 47 58.76 -55.79 -18.01
N PHE A 48 58.83 -55.53 -19.31
CA PHE A 48 58.67 -54.21 -19.89
C PHE A 48 57.25 -53.67 -19.66
N ASP A 49 56.23 -54.48 -19.94
CA ASP A 49 54.82 -54.12 -19.71
C ASP A 49 54.53 -53.78 -18.24
N ALA A 50 55.12 -54.52 -17.29
CA ALA A 50 54.97 -54.26 -15.86
C ALA A 50 55.71 -52.98 -15.41
N LEU A 51 56.90 -52.71 -15.95
CA LEU A 51 57.65 -51.49 -15.68
C LEU A 51 56.89 -50.25 -16.18
N VAL A 52 56.42 -50.31 -17.43
CA VAL A 52 55.59 -49.28 -18.05
C VAL A 52 54.35 -49.04 -17.19
N TYR A 53 53.64 -50.09 -16.78
CA TYR A 53 52.43 -49.98 -15.96
C TYR A 53 52.67 -49.29 -14.60
N GLU A 54 53.76 -49.61 -13.90
CA GLU A 54 54.09 -48.95 -12.62
C GLU A 54 54.56 -47.50 -12.80
N VAL A 55 55.29 -47.21 -13.87
CA VAL A 55 55.67 -45.83 -14.23
C VAL A 55 54.41 -45.00 -14.55
N PHE A 56 53.48 -45.54 -15.33
CA PHE A 56 52.17 -44.91 -15.61
C PHE A 56 51.35 -44.68 -14.34
N LYS A 57 51.30 -45.65 -13.41
CA LYS A 57 50.64 -45.47 -12.11
C LYS A 57 51.25 -44.34 -11.27
N LEU A 58 52.57 -44.20 -11.29
CA LEU A 58 53.24 -43.13 -10.56
C LEU A 58 52.89 -41.76 -11.13
N LEU A 59 52.82 -41.65 -12.46
CA LEU A 59 52.43 -40.40 -13.12
C LEU A 59 50.95 -40.07 -12.93
N LEU A 60 50.06 -41.06 -12.94
CA LEU A 60 48.66 -40.87 -12.55
C LEU A 60 48.55 -40.28 -11.14
N ARG A 61 49.31 -40.84 -10.19
CA ARG A 61 49.30 -40.40 -8.80
C ARG A 61 49.80 -38.97 -8.65
N ASP A 62 50.75 -38.57 -9.48
CA ASP A 62 51.33 -37.23 -9.47
C ASP A 62 50.45 -36.21 -10.22
N SER A 63 49.85 -36.59 -11.34
CA SER A 63 48.83 -35.81 -12.07
C SER A 63 47.57 -35.59 -11.23
N ALA A 64 47.13 -36.60 -10.46
CA ALA A 64 46.00 -36.46 -9.53
C ALA A 64 46.26 -35.41 -8.42
N ARG A 65 47.53 -35.13 -8.11
CA ARG A 65 47.98 -34.15 -7.11
C ARG A 65 48.26 -32.75 -7.67
N LYS A 66 48.64 -32.63 -8.95
CA LYS A 66 48.85 -31.34 -9.60
C LYS A 66 47.52 -30.75 -10.11
N SER A 67 47.44 -29.43 -10.20
CA SER A 67 46.29 -28.71 -10.76
C SER A 67 46.26 -28.78 -12.30
N ASN A 68 47.42 -28.83 -12.97
CA ASN A 68 47.56 -29.01 -14.43
C ASN A 68 48.81 -29.85 -14.78
N LEU A 69 48.77 -30.58 -15.90
CA LEU A 69 49.95 -31.18 -16.54
C LEU A 69 50.69 -30.05 -17.31
N SER A 70 52.00 -29.96 -17.15
CA SER A 70 52.82 -29.02 -17.92
C SER A 70 53.05 -29.54 -19.35
N SER A 71 53.45 -28.66 -20.27
CA SER A 71 53.86 -29.06 -21.64
C SER A 71 54.95 -30.15 -21.62
N ASP A 72 55.85 -30.11 -20.63
CA ASP A 72 56.90 -31.11 -20.44
C ASP A 72 56.33 -32.46 -19.98
N ASP A 73 55.27 -32.44 -19.16
CA ASP A 73 54.59 -33.67 -18.74
C ASP A 73 53.87 -34.32 -19.94
N ILE A 74 53.25 -33.53 -20.83
CA ILE A 74 52.57 -34.01 -22.05
C ILE A 74 53.56 -34.58 -23.07
N GLY A 75 54.63 -33.85 -23.39
CA GLY A 75 55.66 -34.32 -24.33
C GLY A 75 56.31 -35.64 -23.87
N TRP A 76 56.48 -35.81 -22.55
CA TRP A 76 56.99 -37.05 -21.99
C TRP A 76 55.99 -38.23 -22.14
N TYR A 77 54.69 -37.99 -22.07
CA TYR A 77 53.67 -39.02 -22.33
C TYR A 77 53.64 -39.45 -23.81
N GLU A 78 53.75 -38.50 -24.74
CA GLU A 78 53.86 -38.79 -26.17
C GLU A 78 55.11 -39.64 -26.47
N GLU A 79 56.23 -39.34 -25.83
CA GLU A 79 57.47 -40.13 -25.93
C GLU A 79 57.30 -41.56 -25.39
N VAL A 80 56.59 -41.75 -24.28
CA VAL A 80 56.33 -43.10 -23.74
C VAL A 80 55.36 -43.90 -24.62
N LEU A 81 54.36 -43.25 -25.22
CA LEU A 81 53.48 -43.89 -26.19
C LEU A 81 54.26 -44.31 -27.45
N ALA A 82 55.18 -43.47 -27.93
CA ALA A 82 56.06 -43.79 -29.07
C ALA A 82 57.02 -44.96 -28.74
N LEU A 83 57.56 -45.04 -27.52
CA LEU A 83 58.36 -46.20 -27.09
C LEU A 83 57.51 -47.49 -27.02
N LEU A 84 56.25 -47.39 -26.63
CA LEU A 84 55.31 -48.52 -26.71
C LEU A 84 54.96 -48.88 -28.16
N GLU A 85 55.15 -47.95 -29.11
CA GLU A 85 55.07 -48.21 -30.54
C GLU A 85 56.14 -49.18 -31.01
N GLU A 86 57.39 -48.92 -30.65
CA GLU A 86 58.55 -49.74 -30.99
C GLU A 86 58.51 -51.16 -30.40
N PHE A 87 57.87 -51.37 -29.24
CA PHE A 87 57.85 -52.67 -28.54
C PHE A 87 56.63 -53.58 -28.84
N GLU A 88 55.79 -53.23 -29.81
CA GLU A 88 54.62 -54.03 -30.25
C GLU A 88 53.70 -54.56 -29.11
N SER A 89 53.51 -53.78 -28.04
CA SER A 89 52.61 -54.15 -26.93
C SER A 89 51.26 -53.45 -27.03
N SER A 90 50.31 -54.07 -27.75
CA SER A 90 48.95 -53.54 -27.96
C SER A 90 48.18 -53.35 -26.65
N GLN A 91 48.33 -54.29 -25.72
CA GLN A 91 47.60 -54.30 -24.45
C GLN A 91 48.09 -53.22 -23.48
N ALA A 92 49.39 -52.90 -23.50
CA ALA A 92 49.94 -51.79 -22.73
C ALA A 92 49.53 -50.43 -23.29
N ARG A 93 49.47 -50.28 -24.62
CA ARG A 93 48.97 -49.05 -25.28
C ARG A 93 47.51 -48.77 -24.94
N GLU A 94 46.64 -49.76 -25.07
CA GLU A 94 45.21 -49.57 -24.79
C GLU A 94 44.97 -49.14 -23.34
N ARG A 95 45.72 -49.71 -22.39
CA ARG A 95 45.66 -49.33 -20.97
C ARG A 95 46.18 -47.93 -20.73
N ALA A 96 47.28 -47.54 -21.36
CA ALA A 96 47.86 -46.20 -21.26
C ALA A 96 46.92 -45.12 -21.81
N GLN A 97 46.31 -45.35 -22.98
CA GLN A 97 45.34 -44.43 -23.60
C GLN A 97 44.08 -44.26 -22.75
N LYS A 98 43.51 -45.35 -22.22
CA LYS A 98 42.35 -45.29 -21.29
C LYS A 98 42.68 -44.49 -20.03
N LEU A 99 43.88 -44.66 -19.49
CA LEU A 99 44.37 -43.91 -18.34
C LEU A 99 44.48 -42.42 -18.62
N PHE A 100 45.04 -42.06 -19.78
CA PHE A 100 45.26 -40.68 -20.18
C PHE A 100 43.94 -39.94 -20.38
N ALA A 101 42.99 -40.53 -21.11
CA ALA A 101 41.65 -39.99 -21.27
C ALA A 101 40.93 -39.79 -19.93
N HIS A 102 41.18 -40.66 -18.94
CA HIS A 102 40.63 -40.51 -17.59
C HIS A 102 41.24 -39.31 -16.85
N VAL A 103 42.54 -39.05 -17.01
CA VAL A 103 43.22 -37.90 -16.42
C VAL A 103 42.75 -36.58 -17.04
N GLU A 104 42.65 -36.52 -18.36
CA GLU A 104 42.12 -35.34 -19.07
C GLU A 104 40.71 -35.00 -18.60
N LYS A 105 39.85 -36.02 -18.46
CA LYS A 105 38.49 -35.83 -17.94
C LYS A 105 38.49 -35.27 -16.52
N ILE A 106 39.32 -35.79 -15.62
CA ILE A 106 39.44 -35.28 -14.24
C ILE A 106 39.91 -33.83 -14.22
N GLN A 107 40.86 -33.46 -15.08
CA GLN A 107 41.36 -32.09 -15.18
C GLN A 107 40.30 -31.13 -15.72
N HIS A 108 39.58 -31.53 -16.78
CA HIS A 108 38.50 -30.73 -17.33
C HIS A 108 37.36 -30.53 -16.31
N ASP A 109 36.96 -31.58 -15.60
CA ASP A 109 35.92 -31.49 -14.55
C ASP A 109 36.36 -30.57 -13.39
N ARG A 110 37.65 -30.61 -13.01
CA ARG A 110 38.20 -29.68 -11.99
C ARG A 110 38.23 -28.24 -12.47
N ALA A 111 38.70 -27.99 -13.69
CA ALA A 111 38.72 -26.65 -14.28
C ALA A 111 37.30 -26.07 -14.40
N ALA A 112 36.32 -26.88 -14.81
CA ALA A 112 34.91 -26.49 -14.85
C ALA A 112 34.37 -26.18 -13.44
N GLN A 113 34.73 -26.96 -12.42
CA GLN A 113 34.34 -26.67 -11.03
C GLN A 113 34.98 -25.39 -10.49
N GLU A 114 36.24 -25.10 -10.83
CA GLU A 114 36.90 -23.84 -10.45
C GLU A 114 36.27 -22.63 -11.14
N GLN A 115 35.96 -22.73 -12.44
CA GLN A 115 35.24 -21.68 -13.15
C GLN A 115 33.85 -21.43 -12.58
N LEU A 116 33.12 -22.49 -12.22
CA LEU A 116 31.80 -22.38 -11.59
C LEU A 116 31.91 -21.69 -10.22
N LYS A 117 32.89 -22.05 -9.39
CA LYS A 117 33.15 -21.38 -8.10
C LYS A 117 33.45 -19.90 -8.29
N LEU A 118 34.29 -19.55 -9.27
CA LEU A 118 34.64 -18.17 -9.58
C LEU A 118 33.41 -17.37 -10.05
N GLN A 119 32.58 -17.95 -10.93
CA GLN A 119 31.32 -17.34 -11.36
C GLN A 119 30.37 -17.09 -10.19
N GLN A 120 30.20 -18.08 -9.30
CA GLN A 120 29.38 -17.95 -8.09
C GLN A 120 29.92 -16.86 -7.14
N GLU A 121 31.24 -16.72 -7.01
CA GLU A 121 31.84 -15.67 -6.19
C GLU A 121 31.62 -14.28 -6.78
N ILE A 122 31.75 -14.12 -8.10
CA ILE A 122 31.45 -12.87 -8.81
C ILE A 122 29.98 -12.49 -8.65
N GLU A 123 29.07 -13.43 -8.84
CA GLU A 123 27.63 -13.19 -8.69
C GLU A 123 27.26 -12.82 -7.25
N ARG A 124 27.88 -13.48 -6.27
CA ARG A 124 27.71 -13.14 -4.85
C ARG A 124 28.21 -11.73 -4.53
N LYS A 125 29.36 -11.31 -5.08
CA LYS A 125 29.89 -9.95 -4.92
C LYS A 125 28.95 -8.91 -5.54
N LYS A 126 28.47 -9.15 -6.77
CA LYS A 126 27.50 -8.26 -7.44
C LYS A 126 26.20 -8.12 -6.63
N LYS A 127 25.70 -9.23 -6.08
CA LYS A 127 24.49 -9.20 -5.25
C LYS A 127 24.69 -8.39 -3.97
N LEU A 128 25.85 -8.55 -3.31
CA LEU A 128 26.19 -7.77 -2.12
C LEU A 128 26.30 -6.27 -2.44
N GLU A 129 26.96 -5.91 -3.53
CA GLU A 129 27.09 -4.51 -3.98
C GLU A 129 25.72 -3.87 -4.26
N GLU A 130 24.80 -4.59 -4.92
CA GLU A 130 23.45 -4.10 -5.18
C GLU A 130 22.62 -3.98 -3.89
N GLU A 131 22.74 -4.93 -2.96
CA GLU A 131 22.11 -4.84 -1.63
C GLU A 131 22.62 -3.63 -0.84
N GLU A 132 23.93 -3.37 -0.85
CA GLU A 132 24.52 -2.18 -0.23
C GLU A 132 24.07 -0.88 -0.89
N ARG A 133 23.97 -0.85 -2.23
CA ARG A 133 23.48 0.30 -2.99
C ARG A 133 22.02 0.60 -2.64
N LEU A 134 21.16 -0.42 -2.63
CA LEU A 134 19.76 -0.27 -2.24
C LEU A 134 19.63 0.17 -0.78
N ALA A 135 20.48 -0.33 0.12
CA ALA A 135 20.51 0.11 1.51
C ALA A 135 20.87 1.60 1.65
N ARG A 136 21.87 2.10 0.88
CA ARG A 136 22.24 3.52 0.86
C ARG A 136 21.08 4.39 0.37
N ILE A 137 20.43 4.00 -0.73
CA ILE A 137 19.26 4.71 -1.26
C ILE A 137 18.13 4.77 -0.24
N ARG A 138 17.86 3.67 0.48
CA ARG A 138 16.85 3.63 1.55
C ARG A 138 17.17 4.61 2.67
N VAL A 139 18.41 4.59 3.19
CA VAL A 139 18.84 5.50 4.27
C VAL A 139 18.71 6.96 3.84
N GLU A 140 19.11 7.29 2.61
CA GLU A 140 19.01 8.65 2.08
C GLU A 140 17.56 9.09 1.88
N THR A 141 16.70 8.18 1.42
CA THR A 141 15.26 8.42 1.27
C THR A 141 14.60 8.66 2.62
N GLU A 142 14.87 7.82 3.63
CA GLU A 142 14.37 8.01 5.00
C GLU A 142 14.84 9.34 5.62
N LYS A 143 16.10 9.73 5.35
CA LYS A 143 16.63 11.03 5.79
C LYS A 143 15.88 12.20 5.15
N ARG A 144 15.60 12.13 3.84
CA ARG A 144 14.79 13.14 3.13
C ARG A 144 13.38 13.21 3.68
N LYS A 145 12.72 12.07 3.84
CA LYS A 145 11.38 11.97 4.43
C LYS A 145 11.31 12.62 5.82
N ARG A 146 12.28 12.33 6.68
CA ARG A 146 12.37 12.95 8.02
C ARG A 146 12.44 14.47 7.94
N GLY A 147 13.27 15.01 7.06
CA GLY A 147 13.36 16.46 6.85
C GLY A 147 12.03 17.07 6.36
N TRP A 148 11.28 16.37 5.51
CA TRP A 148 9.95 16.81 5.11
C TRP A 148 8.91 16.72 6.22
N LEU A 149 8.94 15.66 7.03
CA LEU A 149 8.06 15.53 8.20
C LEU A 149 8.32 16.65 9.21
N GLU A 150 9.58 17.02 9.46
CA GLU A 150 9.93 18.16 10.32
C GLU A 150 9.35 19.48 9.79
N LYS A 151 9.40 19.72 8.47
CA LYS A 151 8.77 20.89 7.85
C LYS A 151 7.25 20.84 7.98
N ILE A 152 6.61 19.70 7.75
CA ILE A 152 5.17 19.53 7.95
C ILE A 152 4.78 19.82 9.42
N GLN A 153 5.56 19.34 10.39
CA GLN A 153 5.30 19.64 11.80
C GLN A 153 5.38 21.15 12.10
N LEU A 154 6.27 21.87 11.43
CA LEU A 154 6.33 23.33 11.52
C LEU A 154 5.10 24.00 10.91
N GLU A 155 4.65 23.55 9.73
CA GLU A 155 3.42 24.05 9.09
C GLU A 155 2.18 23.75 9.94
N LEU A 156 2.03 22.52 10.44
CA LEU A 156 0.95 22.16 11.37
C LEU A 156 0.91 23.08 12.60
N LYS A 157 2.06 23.55 13.05
CA LYS A 157 2.14 24.47 14.19
C LYS A 157 1.77 25.91 13.83
N ASN A 158 2.20 26.39 12.66
CA ASN A 158 2.15 27.81 12.30
C ASN A 158 0.99 28.18 11.38
N ASP A 159 0.69 27.33 10.40
CA ASP A 159 -0.35 27.54 9.40
C ASP A 159 -1.09 26.22 9.11
N PHE A 160 -1.79 25.72 10.13
CA PHE A 160 -2.54 24.47 10.03
C PHE A 160 -3.61 24.53 8.93
N GLN A 161 -4.18 25.71 8.64
CA GLN A 161 -5.26 25.86 7.66
C GLN A 161 -4.79 25.57 6.23
N ASN A 162 -3.55 25.93 5.88
CA ASN A 162 -3.02 25.72 4.53
C ASN A 162 -2.16 24.46 4.39
N VAL A 163 -2.08 23.62 5.43
CA VAL A 163 -1.14 22.48 5.45
C VAL A 163 -1.45 21.44 4.36
N ASP A 164 -2.72 21.22 4.04
CA ASP A 164 -3.13 20.31 2.97
C ASP A 164 -2.71 20.83 1.58
N ALA A 165 -2.75 22.16 1.36
CA ALA A 165 -2.22 22.78 0.14
C ALA A 165 -0.69 22.69 0.09
N TYR A 166 -0.01 23.03 1.19
CA TYR A 166 1.44 22.90 1.30
C TYR A 166 1.93 21.48 0.98
N TYR A 167 1.24 20.45 1.49
CA TYR A 167 1.56 19.06 1.19
C TYR A 167 1.43 18.74 -0.31
N ARG A 168 0.33 19.17 -0.95
CA ARG A 168 0.10 18.94 -2.38
C ARG A 168 1.18 19.59 -3.24
N ASP A 169 1.57 20.81 -2.91
CA ASP A 169 2.46 21.61 -3.74
C ASP A 169 3.94 21.25 -3.53
N ASN A 170 4.32 20.78 -2.34
CA ASN A 170 5.74 20.62 -1.97
C ASN A 170 6.14 19.18 -1.63
N CYS A 171 5.22 18.37 -1.10
CA CYS A 171 5.59 17.12 -0.42
C CYS A 171 5.11 15.85 -1.15
N VAL A 172 4.14 15.95 -2.07
CA VAL A 172 3.44 14.78 -2.66
C VAL A 172 4.36 13.75 -3.35
N ASN A 173 5.51 14.19 -3.86
CA ASN A 173 6.49 13.30 -4.52
C ASN A 173 7.47 12.64 -3.54
N GLU A 174 7.53 13.12 -2.31
CA GLU A 174 8.52 12.71 -1.29
C GLU A 174 7.86 11.98 -0.11
N LEU A 175 6.62 12.33 0.21
CA LEU A 175 5.81 11.73 1.26
C LEU A 175 4.48 11.22 0.71
N SER A 176 4.09 10.03 1.18
CA SER A 176 2.75 9.49 0.91
C SER A 176 1.68 10.22 1.71
N ILE A 177 0.42 10.08 1.25
CA ILE A 177 -0.73 10.67 1.93
C ILE A 177 -0.94 10.06 3.33
N ASP A 178 -0.60 8.78 3.51
CA ASP A 178 -0.73 8.09 4.79
C ASP A 178 0.31 8.59 5.81
N GLU A 179 1.54 8.85 5.38
CA GLU A 179 2.58 9.47 6.23
C GLU A 179 2.18 10.89 6.64
N PHE A 180 1.63 11.67 5.70
CA PHE A 180 1.13 13.02 5.98
C PHE A 180 -0.07 13.01 6.95
N ASN A 181 -1.05 12.13 6.71
CA ASN A 181 -2.18 11.94 7.61
C ASN A 181 -1.74 11.43 8.99
N GLY A 182 -0.72 10.57 9.05
CA GLY A 182 -0.10 10.14 10.30
C GLY A 182 0.46 11.31 11.10
N ALA A 183 1.18 12.22 10.45
CA ALA A 183 1.69 13.44 11.09
C ALA A 183 0.56 14.34 11.61
N LYS A 184 -0.55 14.49 10.86
CA LYS A 184 -1.74 15.23 11.29
C LYS A 184 -2.40 14.58 12.52
N ILE A 185 -2.58 13.26 12.49
CA ILE A 185 -3.18 12.48 13.59
C ILE A 185 -2.37 12.64 14.86
N GLU A 186 -1.04 12.47 14.77
CA GLU A 186 -0.13 12.62 15.91
C GLU A 186 -0.20 14.04 16.48
N PHE A 187 -0.11 15.06 15.62
CA PHE A 187 -0.16 16.45 16.03
C PHE A 187 -1.47 16.78 16.77
N VAL A 188 -2.61 16.46 16.17
CA VAL A 188 -3.93 16.74 16.77
C VAL A 188 -4.14 15.97 18.07
N SER A 189 -3.74 14.70 18.12
CA SER A 189 -3.87 13.87 19.33
C SER A 189 -3.07 14.46 20.49
N ASN A 190 -1.81 14.84 20.23
CA ASN A 190 -0.94 15.49 21.21
C ASN A 190 -1.47 16.86 21.62
N TRP A 191 -1.96 17.65 20.67
CA TRP A 191 -2.56 18.94 20.95
C TRP A 191 -3.77 18.81 21.87
N VAL A 192 -4.67 17.87 21.58
CA VAL A 192 -5.89 17.62 22.35
C VAL A 192 -5.57 17.15 23.76
N ALA A 193 -4.67 16.17 23.91
CA ALA A 193 -4.26 15.66 25.22
C ALA A 193 -3.64 16.77 26.10
N LYS A 194 -3.00 17.77 25.50
CA LYS A 194 -2.35 18.88 26.20
C LYS A 194 -3.30 20.03 26.56
N HIS A 195 -4.28 20.35 25.73
CA HIS A 195 -5.08 21.58 25.86
C HIS A 195 -6.51 21.36 26.36
N LEU A 196 -7.07 20.15 26.19
CA LEU A 196 -8.42 19.85 26.67
C LEU A 196 -8.39 19.31 28.10
N PRO A 197 -9.41 19.64 28.93
CA PRO A 197 -9.49 19.12 30.28
C PRO A 197 -9.64 17.59 30.26
N ALA A 198 -9.09 16.95 31.30
CA ALA A 198 -9.29 15.53 31.55
C ALA A 198 -10.78 15.18 31.61
N ASP A 199 -11.11 13.92 31.34
CA ASP A 199 -12.48 13.44 31.47
C ASP A 199 -12.97 13.46 32.93
N ASP A 200 -14.24 13.11 33.16
CA ASP A 200 -14.85 13.09 34.49
C ASP A 200 -14.13 12.13 35.48
N LEU A 201 -13.28 11.22 34.98
CA LEU A 201 -12.47 10.28 35.75
C LEU A 201 -11.03 10.77 35.96
N GLY A 202 -10.68 11.95 35.44
CA GLY A 202 -9.34 12.52 35.52
C GLY A 202 -8.35 11.92 34.53
N HIS A 203 -8.81 11.16 33.54
CA HIS A 203 -7.93 10.62 32.50
C HIS A 203 -7.65 11.64 31.40
N PRO A 204 -6.42 11.66 30.85
CA PRO A 204 -6.09 12.47 29.69
C PRO A 204 -7.05 12.20 28.54
N PHE A 205 -7.44 13.26 27.85
CA PHE A 205 -8.38 13.16 26.76
C PHE A 205 -7.75 12.40 25.58
N THR A 206 -8.18 11.16 25.34
CA THR A 206 -7.68 10.33 24.23
C THR A 206 -8.63 10.34 23.02
N LEU A 207 -8.04 10.39 21.82
CA LEU A 207 -8.72 10.27 20.54
C LEU A 207 -8.25 9.00 19.84
N ASP A 208 -9.12 8.35 19.08
CA ASP A 208 -8.68 7.38 18.08
C ASP A 208 -8.19 8.09 16.81
N SER A 209 -7.55 7.35 15.90
CA SER A 209 -6.97 7.89 14.67
C SER A 209 -8.02 8.51 13.74
N GLU A 210 -9.23 7.95 13.67
CA GLU A 210 -10.31 8.46 12.83
C GLU A 210 -10.87 9.78 13.38
N GLN A 211 -11.03 9.88 14.69
CA GLN A 211 -11.44 11.11 15.38
C GLN A 211 -10.39 12.21 15.21
N ALA A 212 -9.11 11.88 15.40
CA ALA A 212 -8.02 12.82 15.21
C ALA A 212 -7.95 13.32 13.76
N LEU A 213 -8.11 12.43 12.78
CA LEU A 213 -8.16 12.81 11.37
C LEU A 213 -9.38 13.67 11.05
N ALA A 214 -10.55 13.36 11.59
CA ALA A 214 -11.77 14.17 11.45
C ALA A 214 -11.62 15.56 12.07
N ILE A 215 -10.84 15.71 13.14
CA ILE A 215 -10.50 17.01 13.73
C ILE A 215 -9.46 17.73 12.84
N ALA A 216 -8.50 17.00 12.27
CA ALA A 216 -7.43 17.55 11.45
C ALA A 216 -7.86 18.01 10.05
N ALA A 217 -9.01 17.58 9.54
CA ALA A 217 -9.43 17.88 8.17
C ALA A 217 -9.96 19.32 8.04
N VAL A 218 -9.15 20.30 7.65
CA VAL A 218 -9.57 21.72 7.62
C VAL A 218 -10.22 22.16 6.32
N ASP A 219 -9.93 21.48 5.22
CA ASP A 219 -10.46 21.81 3.89
C ASP A 219 -11.66 20.96 3.48
N GLY A 220 -12.62 21.60 2.82
CA GLY A 220 -13.72 20.95 2.11
C GLY A 220 -14.82 20.33 2.98
N ASN A 221 -15.71 19.59 2.32
CA ASN A 221 -16.85 18.92 2.97
C ASN A 221 -16.43 17.56 3.51
N VAL A 222 -16.53 17.36 4.84
CA VAL A 222 -16.15 16.11 5.50
C VAL A 222 -17.39 15.38 6.03
N LEU A 223 -17.63 14.17 5.56
CA LEU A 223 -18.67 13.29 6.08
C LEU A 223 -18.06 12.29 7.08
N VAL A 224 -18.44 12.38 8.35
CA VAL A 224 -17.99 11.45 9.39
C VAL A 224 -19.07 10.38 9.63
N GLY A 225 -18.86 9.19 9.08
CA GLY A 225 -19.71 8.02 9.32
C GLY A 225 -19.46 7.43 10.71
N ALA A 226 -20.46 7.46 11.60
CA ALA A 226 -20.23 7.14 13.01
C ALA A 226 -21.41 6.42 13.69
N ARG A 227 -21.14 5.23 14.26
CA ARG A 227 -22.12 4.43 15.03
C ARG A 227 -22.54 5.14 16.33
N ALA A 228 -23.64 4.70 16.94
CA ALA A 228 -24.02 5.20 18.26
C ALA A 228 -22.88 4.94 19.28
N GLY A 229 -22.62 5.90 20.17
CA GLY A 229 -21.56 5.78 21.18
C GLY A 229 -20.13 6.07 20.70
N SER A 230 -19.88 6.27 19.41
CA SER A 230 -18.51 6.51 18.86
C SER A 230 -17.90 7.89 19.17
N GLY A 231 -18.53 8.68 20.03
CA GLY A 231 -18.01 10.01 20.38
C GLY A 231 -18.29 11.13 19.38
N LYS A 232 -19.26 11.02 18.45
CA LYS A 232 -19.60 12.08 17.46
C LYS A 232 -19.60 13.51 18.02
N THR A 233 -20.38 13.73 19.09
CA THR A 233 -20.48 15.05 19.74
C THR A 233 -19.13 15.50 20.29
N ARG A 234 -18.35 14.57 20.86
CA ARG A 234 -17.01 14.80 21.39
C ARG A 234 -16.09 15.27 20.25
N THR A 235 -16.02 14.52 19.14
CA THR A 235 -15.22 14.86 17.97
C THR A 235 -15.55 16.25 17.43
N ILE A 236 -16.84 16.58 17.25
CA ILE A 236 -17.26 17.92 16.77
C ILE A 236 -16.85 19.02 17.75
N THR A 237 -17.05 18.82 19.07
CA THR A 237 -16.66 19.83 20.06
C THR A 237 -15.15 20.04 20.12
N CYS A 238 -14.36 18.95 20.03
CA CYS A 238 -12.90 19.05 19.97
C CYS A 238 -12.43 19.77 18.72
N ARG A 239 -13.01 19.43 17.56
CA ARG A 239 -12.71 20.10 16.30
C ARG A 239 -12.95 21.60 16.40
N THR A 240 -14.08 21.99 16.94
CA THR A 240 -14.44 23.41 17.12
C THR A 240 -13.40 24.12 18.00
N VAL A 241 -13.02 23.52 19.13
CA VAL A 241 -12.03 24.11 20.04
C VAL A 241 -10.64 24.17 19.41
N PHE A 242 -10.27 23.15 18.63
CA PHE A 242 -9.02 23.13 17.85
C PHE A 242 -8.98 24.28 16.84
N LEU A 243 -10.06 24.50 16.09
CA LEU A 243 -10.17 25.61 15.14
C LEU A 243 -10.05 26.98 15.85
N ILE A 244 -10.71 27.16 16.99
CA ILE A 244 -10.67 28.41 17.76
C ILE A 244 -9.29 28.65 18.36
N LYS A 245 -8.74 27.67 19.09
CA LYS A 245 -7.53 27.86 19.91
C LYS A 245 -6.24 27.71 19.10
N HIS A 246 -6.18 26.72 18.21
CA HIS A 246 -4.99 26.44 17.39
C HIS A 246 -5.02 27.25 16.09
N CYS A 247 -6.11 27.13 15.32
CA CYS A 247 -6.21 27.78 14.00
C CYS A 247 -6.60 29.26 14.09
N ARG A 248 -6.90 29.79 15.29
CA ARG A 248 -7.26 31.19 15.56
C ARG A 248 -8.50 31.69 14.81
N ILE A 249 -9.40 30.78 14.46
CA ILE A 249 -10.69 31.12 13.87
C ILE A 249 -11.57 31.76 14.93
N SER A 250 -12.22 32.88 14.60
CA SER A 250 -13.13 33.54 15.54
C SER A 250 -14.32 32.62 15.84
N PRO A 251 -14.77 32.49 17.10
CA PRO A 251 -15.97 31.71 17.42
C PRO A 251 -17.20 32.14 16.59
N ASN A 252 -17.31 33.42 16.26
CA ASN A 252 -18.42 33.97 15.47
C ASN A 252 -18.41 33.50 14.00
N GLU A 253 -17.29 32.99 13.50
CA GLU A 253 -17.16 32.42 12.15
C GLU A 253 -17.57 30.94 12.10
N ILE A 254 -17.97 30.35 13.24
CA ILE A 254 -18.29 28.93 13.35
C ILE A 254 -19.78 28.74 13.67
N LEU A 255 -20.49 28.04 12.78
CA LEU A 255 -21.89 27.63 12.95
C LEU A 255 -22.00 26.13 13.19
N LEU A 256 -22.64 25.75 14.30
CA LEU A 256 -22.90 24.37 14.70
C LEU A 256 -24.41 24.13 14.78
N LEU A 257 -24.91 23.23 13.92
CA LEU A 257 -26.32 22.89 13.84
C LEU A 257 -26.60 21.51 14.45
N ALA A 258 -27.60 21.45 15.31
CA ALA A 258 -28.10 20.22 15.90
C ALA A 258 -29.59 20.01 15.58
N PHE A 259 -30.04 18.75 15.55
CA PHE A 259 -31.44 18.45 15.24
C PHE A 259 -32.40 18.88 16.36
N ASN A 260 -31.99 18.72 17.62
CA ASN A 260 -32.82 19.02 18.78
C ASN A 260 -32.13 19.97 19.77
N ARG A 261 -32.94 20.66 20.59
CA ARG A 261 -32.47 21.66 21.57
C ARG A 261 -31.52 21.07 22.61
N LYS A 262 -31.75 19.82 23.03
CA LYS A 262 -30.90 19.14 24.03
C LYS A 262 -29.47 18.97 23.52
N ALA A 263 -29.31 18.51 22.28
CA ALA A 263 -28.01 18.35 21.65
C ALA A 263 -27.29 19.70 21.47
N ALA A 264 -28.00 20.75 21.03
CA ALA A 264 -27.43 22.09 20.93
C ALA A 264 -26.95 22.62 22.30
N ALA A 265 -27.78 22.48 23.35
CA ALA A 265 -27.42 22.88 24.70
C ALA A 265 -26.21 22.10 25.25
N GLU A 266 -26.15 20.79 24.98
CA GLU A 266 -25.03 19.93 25.39
C GLU A 266 -23.72 20.34 24.69
N ILE A 267 -23.75 20.59 23.37
CA ILE A 267 -22.60 21.06 22.62
C ILE A 267 -22.11 22.39 23.18
N ARG A 268 -23.02 23.37 23.38
CA ARG A 268 -22.68 24.69 23.91
C ARG A 268 -22.04 24.62 25.30
N LYS A 269 -22.58 23.77 26.18
CA LYS A 269 -22.00 23.51 27.51
C LYS A 269 -20.60 22.92 27.42
N ARG A 270 -20.39 21.90 26.57
CA ARG A 270 -19.08 21.27 26.39
C ARG A 270 -18.04 22.26 25.87
N LEU A 271 -18.40 23.07 24.88
CA LEU A 271 -17.52 24.10 24.31
C LEU A 271 -17.10 25.12 25.37
N LEU A 272 -18.02 25.60 26.21
CA LEU A 272 -17.69 26.50 27.30
C LEU A 272 -16.65 25.90 28.26
N ILE A 273 -16.85 24.64 28.67
CA ILE A 273 -15.91 23.95 29.56
C ILE A 273 -14.55 23.74 28.89
N TYR A 274 -14.52 23.40 27.60
CA TYR A 274 -13.27 23.20 26.87
C TYR A 274 -12.50 24.50 26.59
N LEU A 275 -13.22 25.61 26.38
CA LEU A 275 -12.62 26.92 26.17
C LEU A 275 -12.15 27.58 27.48
N CYS A 276 -12.86 27.30 28.58
CA CYS A 276 -12.59 27.77 29.94
C CYS A 276 -12.98 26.71 30.99
N PRO A 277 -12.02 25.87 31.45
CA PRO A 277 -12.28 24.79 32.41
C PRO A 277 -12.91 25.24 33.74
N GLU A 278 -12.64 26.48 34.17
CA GLU A 278 -13.21 27.10 35.37
C GLU A 278 -14.74 27.20 35.31
N ALA A 279 -15.32 27.25 34.11
CA ALA A 279 -16.76 27.31 33.90
C ALA A 279 -17.48 26.09 34.49
N SER A 280 -16.83 24.93 34.57
CA SER A 280 -17.42 23.71 35.15
C SER A 280 -17.88 23.95 36.60
N LYS A 281 -17.04 24.58 37.42
CA LYS A 281 -17.37 24.90 38.83
C LYS A 281 -18.50 25.92 38.92
N GLN A 282 -18.52 26.93 38.04
CA GLN A 282 -19.56 27.95 38.04
C GLN A 282 -20.93 27.39 37.64
N LEU A 283 -20.97 26.51 36.63
CA LEU A 283 -22.20 25.84 36.21
C LEU A 283 -22.78 24.94 37.32
N GLU A 284 -21.94 24.26 38.10
CA GLU A 284 -22.40 23.48 39.26
C GLU A 284 -22.96 24.37 40.38
N LEU A 285 -22.42 25.57 40.58
CA LEU A 285 -22.97 26.55 41.52
C LEU A 285 -24.33 27.09 41.05
N GLU A 286 -24.48 27.42 39.77
CA GLU A 286 -25.76 27.88 39.20
C GLU A 286 -26.84 26.81 39.30
N LYS A 287 -26.49 25.53 39.09
CA LYS A 287 -27.43 24.40 39.32
C LYS A 287 -27.93 24.34 40.76
N LYS A 288 -27.07 24.59 41.75
CA LYS A 288 -27.43 24.55 43.18
C LYS A 288 -28.31 25.72 43.61
N LYS A 289 -28.23 26.87 42.93
CA LYS A 289 -29.09 28.06 43.18
C LYS A 289 -30.52 27.92 42.62
N GLY A 290 -30.84 26.79 42.00
CA GLY A 290 -32.05 26.45 41.25
C GLY A 290 -33.23 27.43 41.25
N ARG A 291 -33.51 28.02 40.08
CA ARG A 291 -34.86 28.47 39.71
C ARG A 291 -35.71 27.24 39.35
N LYS A 292 -36.90 27.09 39.93
CA LYS A 292 -37.90 26.10 39.48
C LYS A 292 -38.47 26.54 38.12
N HIS A 293 -37.75 26.33 37.03
CA HIS A 293 -38.27 26.57 35.68
C HIS A 293 -38.99 25.33 35.13
N LYS A 294 -40.13 25.55 34.46
CA LYS A 294 -40.89 24.49 33.76
C LYS A 294 -40.09 23.86 32.61
N ASP A 295 -39.18 24.61 31.99
CA ASP A 295 -38.29 24.13 30.92
C ASP A 295 -36.84 24.05 31.41
N LYS A 296 -36.39 22.82 31.67
CA LYS A 296 -35.03 22.54 32.14
C LYS A 296 -33.97 22.86 31.09
N ILE A 297 -34.25 22.64 29.80
CA ILE A 297 -33.27 22.85 28.72
C ILE A 297 -33.05 24.35 28.50
N ALA A 298 -34.12 25.15 28.54
CA ALA A 298 -34.01 26.60 28.48
C ALA A 298 -33.21 27.15 29.67
N SER A 299 -33.49 26.66 30.89
CA SER A 299 -32.75 27.05 32.09
C SER A 299 -31.26 26.70 32.02
N GLU A 300 -30.91 25.51 31.54
CA GLU A 300 -29.50 25.10 31.37
C GLU A 300 -28.80 25.94 30.29
N SER A 301 -29.49 26.24 29.18
CA SER A 301 -28.95 27.05 28.09
C SER A 301 -28.68 28.50 28.54
N GLN A 302 -29.56 29.06 29.37
CA GLN A 302 -29.39 30.38 29.96
C GLN A 302 -28.20 30.40 30.93
N ALA A 303 -28.09 29.41 31.82
CA ALA A 303 -26.96 29.32 32.75
C ALA A 303 -25.60 29.25 32.00
N VAL A 304 -25.55 28.54 30.87
CA VAL A 304 -24.35 28.52 30.01
C VAL A 304 -24.08 29.89 29.41
N ALA A 305 -25.11 30.64 28.99
CA ALA A 305 -24.95 32.00 28.47
C ALA A 305 -24.40 32.95 29.55
N ASP A 306 -25.01 32.96 30.73
CA ASP A 306 -24.65 33.85 31.84
C ASP A 306 -23.23 33.58 32.34
N VAL A 307 -22.83 32.30 32.41
CA VAL A 307 -21.47 31.91 32.81
C VAL A 307 -20.45 32.28 31.73
N ALA A 308 -20.78 32.10 30.45
CA ALA A 308 -19.90 32.49 29.35
C ALA A 308 -19.65 34.01 29.35
N GLU A 309 -20.72 34.81 29.50
CA GLU A 309 -20.63 36.28 29.59
C GLU A 309 -19.80 36.72 30.80
N ARG A 310 -20.07 36.15 31.98
CA ARG A 310 -19.33 36.45 33.22
C ARG A 310 -17.83 36.13 33.11
N LEU A 311 -17.48 35.10 32.36
CA LEU A 311 -16.10 34.68 32.13
C LEU A 311 -15.46 35.34 30.91
N GLY A 312 -16.19 36.17 30.15
CA GLY A 312 -15.70 36.79 28.92
C GLY A 312 -15.33 35.76 27.85
N VAL A 313 -16.06 34.64 27.77
CA VAL A 313 -15.80 33.56 26.81
C VAL A 313 -16.77 33.68 25.64
N ASP A 314 -16.23 34.02 24.47
CA ASP A 314 -16.98 33.98 23.22
C ASP A 314 -17.22 32.53 22.79
N LEU A 315 -18.50 32.18 22.62
CA LEU A 315 -18.93 30.86 22.16
C LEU A 315 -19.38 30.94 20.71
N PRO A 316 -19.13 29.90 19.90
CA PRO A 316 -19.61 29.86 18.53
C PRO A 316 -21.13 29.76 18.46
N HIS A 317 -21.67 29.98 17.25
CA HIS A 317 -23.10 29.89 16.99
C HIS A 317 -23.57 28.44 17.06
N VAL A 318 -24.09 28.02 18.22
CA VAL A 318 -24.66 26.66 18.42
C VAL A 318 -26.19 26.75 18.50
N MET A 319 -26.89 26.16 17.53
CA MET A 319 -28.34 26.24 17.47
C MET A 319 -28.99 25.06 16.75
N THR A 320 -30.32 25.02 16.72
CA THR A 320 -31.05 24.06 15.89
C THR A 320 -31.32 24.63 14.50
N PHE A 321 -31.60 23.76 13.53
CA PHE A 321 -32.03 24.19 12.19
C PHE A 321 -33.21 25.18 12.24
N HIS A 322 -34.20 24.90 13.08
CA HIS A 322 -35.35 25.79 13.27
C HIS A 322 -34.96 27.13 13.88
N ALA A 323 -34.01 27.16 14.82
CA ALA A 323 -33.54 28.40 15.42
C ALA A 323 -32.72 29.24 14.44
N LEU A 324 -31.91 28.60 13.58
CA LEU A 324 -31.22 29.28 12.48
C LEU A 324 -32.23 29.90 11.50
N ALA A 325 -33.18 29.10 11.02
CA ALA A 325 -34.21 29.59 10.10
C ALA A 325 -35.00 30.76 10.72
N TYR A 326 -35.36 30.65 12.00
CA TYR A 326 -36.02 31.74 12.71
C TYR A 326 -35.14 33.00 12.78
N ALA A 327 -33.84 32.88 13.08
CA ALA A 327 -32.92 34.00 13.15
C ALA A 327 -32.65 34.66 11.79
N ILE A 328 -32.66 33.89 10.71
CA ILE A 328 -32.54 34.42 9.33
C ILE A 328 -33.78 35.23 8.96
N VAL A 329 -34.98 34.72 9.29
CA VAL A 329 -36.25 35.39 8.95
C VAL A 329 -36.57 36.54 9.89
N HIS A 330 -36.14 36.47 11.16
CA HIS A 330 -36.35 37.50 12.17
C HIS A 330 -35.01 37.95 12.75
N PRO A 331 -34.16 38.65 11.96
CA PRO A 331 -32.85 39.06 12.41
C PRO A 331 -32.97 40.10 13.53
N GLY A 332 -32.58 39.75 14.75
CA GLY A 332 -32.41 40.71 15.85
C GLY A 332 -31.20 41.64 15.64
N LYS A 333 -30.19 41.14 14.92
CA LYS A 333 -29.05 41.85 14.31
C LYS A 333 -28.73 41.13 12.99
N ILE A 334 -28.27 41.85 11.98
CA ILE A 334 -27.87 41.29 10.68
C ILE A 334 -26.64 40.39 10.89
N LEU A 335 -26.62 39.21 10.26
CA LEU A 335 -25.63 38.15 10.47
C LEU A 335 -24.33 38.33 9.65
N PHE A 336 -24.29 39.27 8.70
CA PHE A 336 -23.12 39.60 7.87
C PHE A 336 -23.17 41.08 7.45
N ASP A 337 -22.05 41.79 7.63
CA ASP A 337 -21.88 43.21 7.25
C ASP A 337 -20.92 43.28 6.05
N ASP A 338 -21.36 43.89 4.94
CA ASP A 338 -20.42 44.45 3.96
C ASP A 338 -20.03 45.85 4.45
N PRO A 339 -18.75 46.13 4.76
CA PRO A 339 -18.33 47.43 5.31
C PRO A 339 -18.53 48.61 4.36
N LEU A 340 -18.91 48.37 3.11
CA LEU A 340 -18.98 49.39 2.04
C LEU A 340 -20.37 50.00 1.80
N GLU A 341 -21.44 49.49 2.41
CA GLU A 341 -22.81 50.00 2.15
C GLU A 341 -23.49 50.60 3.39
N GLU A 342 -23.91 51.86 3.30
CA GLU A 342 -24.79 52.59 4.24
C GLU A 342 -26.24 52.03 4.27
N SER A 343 -26.45 50.71 4.19
CA SER A 343 -27.75 50.09 3.88
C SER A 343 -28.51 49.50 5.09
N GLN A 344 -28.17 49.90 6.33
CA GLN A 344 -28.77 49.32 7.54
C GLN A 344 -30.27 49.62 7.73
N GLU A 345 -30.76 50.79 7.29
CA GLU A 345 -32.18 51.16 7.42
C GLU A 345 -33.05 50.38 6.42
N LEU A 346 -32.54 50.18 5.20
CA LEU A 346 -33.29 49.56 4.11
C LEU A 346 -33.62 48.09 4.39
N SER A 347 -32.68 47.32 4.95
CA SER A 347 -32.90 45.90 5.25
C SER A 347 -33.95 45.68 6.35
N ARG A 348 -33.97 46.53 7.39
CA ARG A 348 -34.96 46.44 8.47
C ARG A 348 -36.35 46.88 8.01
N GLU A 349 -36.42 47.91 7.17
CA GLU A 349 -37.67 48.40 6.62
C GLU A 349 -38.29 47.41 5.64
N ILE A 350 -37.49 46.81 4.76
CA ILE A 350 -37.91 45.71 3.88
C ILE A 350 -38.40 44.52 4.70
N GLN A 351 -37.68 44.11 5.76
CA GLN A 351 -38.11 42.98 6.60
C GLN A 351 -39.44 43.28 7.30
N THR A 352 -39.63 44.50 7.78
CA THR A 352 -40.89 44.94 8.42
C THR A 352 -42.04 44.89 7.42
N VAL A 353 -41.83 45.39 6.20
CA VAL A 353 -42.83 45.33 5.12
C VAL A 353 -43.18 43.87 4.80
N ILE A 354 -42.18 42.99 4.66
CA ILE A 354 -42.40 41.56 4.41
C ILE A 354 -43.20 40.94 5.56
N ASP A 355 -42.83 41.18 6.82
CA ASP A 355 -43.48 40.58 7.98
C ASP A 355 -44.95 41.05 8.12
N GLU A 356 -45.21 42.34 7.94
CA GLU A 356 -46.56 42.91 7.98
C GLU A 356 -47.44 42.36 6.85
N HIS A 357 -46.91 42.29 5.63
CA HIS A 357 -47.66 41.82 4.48
C HIS A 357 -47.80 40.29 4.44
N THR A 358 -46.87 39.54 5.05
CA THR A 358 -46.98 38.08 5.22
C THR A 358 -48.08 37.72 6.24
N ARG A 359 -48.38 38.61 7.18
CA ARG A 359 -49.53 38.46 8.11
C ARG A 359 -50.86 38.85 7.47
N ASN A 360 -50.84 39.61 6.37
CA ASN A 360 -52.04 39.97 5.63
C ASN A 360 -52.52 38.82 4.72
N PRO A 361 -53.74 38.27 4.90
CA PRO A 361 -54.25 37.16 4.10
C PRO A 361 -54.26 37.41 2.59
N LYS A 362 -54.38 38.67 2.15
CA LYS A 362 -54.37 39.06 0.73
C LYS A 362 -52.99 38.94 0.10
N TYR A 363 -51.94 39.31 0.83
CA TYR A 363 -50.57 39.40 0.29
C TYR A 363 -49.70 38.19 0.61
N LYS A 364 -50.04 37.43 1.66
CA LYS A 364 -49.36 36.19 2.05
C LYS A 364 -49.14 35.19 0.90
N PRO A 365 -50.12 34.91 0.00
CA PRO A 365 -49.91 33.99 -1.11
C PRO A 365 -48.88 34.54 -2.12
N LEU A 366 -48.98 35.82 -2.48
CA LEU A 366 -48.06 36.45 -3.43
C LEU A 366 -46.63 36.49 -2.90
N ILE A 367 -46.45 36.90 -1.64
CA ILE A 367 -45.11 36.97 -1.02
C ILE A 367 -44.51 35.57 -0.93
N ARG A 368 -45.30 34.57 -0.51
CA ARG A 368 -44.86 33.17 -0.51
C ARG A 368 -44.42 32.73 -1.91
N ASP A 369 -45.21 33.01 -2.93
CA ASP A 369 -44.92 32.56 -4.29
C ASP A 369 -43.66 33.25 -4.85
N VAL A 370 -43.43 34.53 -4.55
CA VAL A 370 -42.19 35.26 -4.90
C VAL A 370 -40.98 34.70 -4.15
N MET A 371 -41.08 34.47 -2.83
CA MET A 371 -40.00 33.89 -2.05
C MET A 371 -39.67 32.47 -2.53
N MET A 372 -40.68 31.68 -2.87
CA MET A 372 -40.50 30.33 -3.40
C MET A 372 -40.03 30.32 -4.86
N ALA A 373 -40.24 31.39 -5.62
CA ALA A 373 -39.75 31.48 -7.00
C ALA A 373 -38.22 31.41 -7.06
N HIS A 374 -37.52 32.03 -6.10
CA HIS A 374 -36.06 31.95 -6.02
C HIS A 374 -35.56 30.53 -5.70
N PHE A 375 -36.30 29.81 -4.86
CA PHE A 375 -36.01 28.41 -4.57
C PHE A 375 -36.53 27.44 -5.63
N ARG A 376 -37.26 27.91 -6.66
CA ARG A 376 -37.89 27.03 -7.64
C ARG A 376 -36.86 26.20 -8.38
N GLU A 377 -35.73 26.77 -8.81
CA GLU A 377 -34.66 26.00 -9.46
C GLU A 377 -33.99 24.98 -8.51
N ALA A 378 -33.87 25.30 -7.23
CA ALA A 378 -33.35 24.38 -6.22
C ALA A 378 -34.36 23.27 -5.91
N TRP A 379 -35.64 23.61 -5.86
CA TRP A 379 -36.76 22.71 -5.66
C TRP A 379 -36.96 21.78 -6.85
N ASP A 380 -36.86 22.30 -8.07
CA ASP A 380 -36.87 21.54 -9.31
C ASP A 380 -35.67 20.59 -9.33
N ARG A 381 -34.48 21.03 -8.89
CA ARG A 381 -33.33 20.11 -8.71
C ARG A 381 -33.61 19.03 -7.66
N ILE A 382 -34.27 19.36 -6.55
CA ILE A 382 -34.67 18.39 -5.52
C ILE A 382 -35.65 17.36 -6.09
N ILE A 383 -36.68 17.80 -6.80
CA ILE A 383 -37.69 16.94 -7.42
C ILE A 383 -37.08 16.10 -8.55
N ASN A 384 -36.33 16.73 -9.46
CA ASN A 384 -35.73 16.06 -10.61
C ASN A 384 -34.72 14.99 -10.20
N ASN A 385 -34.06 15.16 -9.06
CA ASN A 385 -33.17 14.14 -8.47
C ASN A 385 -33.85 13.26 -7.41
N CYS A 386 -35.19 13.38 -7.24
CA CYS A 386 -36.01 12.63 -6.31
C CYS A 386 -35.58 12.74 -4.83
N TYR A 387 -34.92 13.84 -4.44
CA TYR A 387 -34.56 14.11 -3.05
C TYR A 387 -35.78 14.42 -2.16
N ASP A 388 -36.94 14.72 -2.75
CA ASP A 388 -38.22 14.88 -2.07
C ASP A 388 -38.92 13.54 -1.76
N LYS A 389 -38.45 12.44 -2.34
CA LYS A 389 -39.07 11.11 -2.22
C LYS A 389 -38.53 10.32 -1.03
N SER A 390 -39.26 9.29 -0.64
CA SER A 390 -38.78 8.35 0.36
C SER A 390 -37.50 7.67 -0.11
N LYS A 391 -36.69 7.17 0.83
CA LYS A 391 -35.46 6.41 0.50
C LYS A 391 -35.73 5.26 -0.48
N ALA A 392 -36.88 4.58 -0.36
CA ALA A 392 -37.24 3.47 -1.24
C ALA A 392 -37.49 3.94 -2.69
N GLU A 393 -38.22 5.05 -2.86
CA GLU A 393 -38.50 5.64 -4.17
C GLU A 393 -37.24 6.23 -4.83
N LEU A 394 -36.37 6.89 -4.05
CA LEU A 394 -35.08 7.39 -4.53
C LEU A 394 -34.18 6.24 -5.02
N LEU A 395 -34.12 5.14 -4.26
CA LEU A 395 -33.35 3.96 -4.67
C LEU A 395 -33.94 3.29 -5.92
N TYR A 396 -35.28 3.24 -6.03
CA TYR A 396 -35.94 2.74 -7.24
C TYR A 396 -35.58 3.59 -8.46
N TYR A 397 -35.67 4.91 -8.35
CA TYR A 397 -35.30 5.85 -9.42
C TYR A 397 -33.82 5.69 -9.82
N ARG A 398 -32.91 5.69 -8.85
CA ARG A 398 -31.46 5.50 -9.08
C ARG A 398 -31.17 4.17 -9.76
N ARG A 399 -31.81 3.08 -9.33
CA ARG A 399 -31.65 1.75 -9.95
C ARG A 399 -32.19 1.68 -11.38
N ALA A 400 -33.13 2.53 -11.76
CA ALA A 400 -33.71 2.58 -13.10
C ALA A 400 -32.85 3.33 -14.13
N ILE A 401 -31.84 4.11 -13.70
CA ILE A 401 -30.94 4.84 -14.61
C ILE A 401 -29.98 3.83 -15.27
N PRO A 402 -29.98 3.62 -16.60
CA PRO A 402 -29.28 2.47 -17.20
C PRO A 402 -27.76 2.43 -17.00
N ASN A 403 -27.10 3.61 -17.02
CA ASN A 403 -25.64 3.74 -17.07
C ASN A 403 -25.07 4.55 -15.89
N GLU A 404 -25.81 4.68 -14.80
CA GLU A 404 -25.35 5.36 -13.58
C GLU A 404 -25.56 4.43 -12.39
N SER A 405 -24.52 4.21 -11.59
CA SER A 405 -24.64 3.44 -10.35
C SER A 405 -25.40 4.22 -9.27
N ILE A 406 -25.87 3.54 -8.23
CA ILE A 406 -26.48 4.16 -7.04
C ILE A 406 -25.50 5.12 -6.35
N ALA A 407 -24.19 4.88 -6.49
CA ALA A 407 -23.13 5.75 -5.99
C ALA A 407 -22.93 7.02 -6.86
N GLY A 408 -23.58 7.10 -8.03
CA GLY A 408 -23.49 8.21 -8.96
C GLY A 408 -22.37 8.10 -10.00
N GLU A 409 -21.75 6.93 -10.14
CA GLU A 409 -20.68 6.71 -11.12
C GLU A 409 -21.28 6.35 -12.48
N TYR A 410 -20.80 6.99 -13.55
CA TYR A 410 -21.16 6.60 -14.91
C TYR A 410 -20.43 5.33 -15.32
N VAL A 411 -21.16 4.31 -15.76
CA VAL A 411 -20.63 3.00 -16.17
C VAL A 411 -21.03 2.68 -17.61
N LYS A 412 -20.21 1.88 -18.31
CA LYS A 412 -20.35 1.66 -19.75
C LYS A 412 -21.47 0.71 -20.13
N SER A 413 -21.93 -0.11 -19.19
CA SER A 413 -22.97 -1.12 -19.45
C SER A 413 -23.87 -1.36 -18.24
N TYR A 414 -25.08 -1.86 -18.52
CA TYR A 414 -26.02 -2.28 -17.47
C TYR A 414 -25.45 -3.38 -16.56
N GLY A 415 -24.60 -4.27 -17.09
CA GLY A 415 -23.94 -5.29 -16.27
C GLY A 415 -22.90 -4.71 -15.32
N GLU A 416 -22.10 -3.75 -15.77
CA GLU A 416 -21.20 -2.99 -14.89
C GLU A 416 -21.97 -2.21 -13.83
N LYS A 417 -23.14 -1.65 -14.18
CA LYS A 417 -24.02 -1.01 -13.20
C LYS A 417 -24.43 -1.98 -12.09
N LEU A 418 -24.87 -3.19 -12.43
CA LEU A 418 -25.24 -4.19 -11.42
C LEU A 418 -24.06 -4.56 -10.51
N ILE A 419 -22.83 -4.62 -11.05
CA ILE A 419 -21.62 -4.85 -10.26
C ILE A 419 -21.35 -3.67 -9.32
N ALA A 420 -21.34 -2.44 -9.84
CA ALA A 420 -21.11 -1.21 -9.07
C ALA A 420 -22.14 -1.03 -7.95
N ASP A 421 -23.42 -1.22 -8.25
CA ASP A 421 -24.53 -1.16 -7.29
C ASP A 421 -24.34 -2.21 -6.19
N PHE A 422 -24.03 -3.46 -6.55
CA PHE A 422 -23.80 -4.52 -5.59
C PHE A 422 -22.65 -4.21 -4.64
N LEU A 423 -21.51 -3.76 -5.16
CA LEU A 423 -20.32 -3.45 -4.35
C LEU A 423 -20.61 -2.30 -3.39
N PHE A 424 -21.29 -1.25 -3.87
CA PHE A 424 -21.70 -0.11 -3.05
C PHE A 424 -22.66 -0.53 -1.93
N GLU A 425 -23.72 -1.27 -2.25
CA GLU A 425 -24.72 -1.71 -1.27
C GLU A 425 -24.16 -2.65 -0.19
N HIS A 426 -23.09 -3.38 -0.51
CA HIS A 426 -22.37 -4.26 0.42
C HIS A 426 -21.18 -3.58 1.10
N ASN A 427 -21.00 -2.27 0.90
CA ASN A 427 -19.92 -1.48 1.48
C ASN A 427 -18.51 -2.05 1.15
N ILE A 428 -18.34 -2.56 -0.06
CA ILE A 428 -17.08 -3.05 -0.60
C ILE A 428 -16.42 -1.89 -1.36
N SER A 429 -15.27 -1.41 -0.89
CA SER A 429 -14.53 -0.34 -1.56
C SER A 429 -13.90 -0.84 -2.87
N TYR A 430 -14.06 -0.09 -3.96
CA TYR A 430 -13.54 -0.42 -5.27
C TYR A 430 -13.08 0.83 -6.05
N HIS A 431 -12.39 0.60 -7.16
CA HIS A 431 -12.10 1.61 -8.17
C HIS A 431 -12.61 1.13 -9.52
N TYR A 432 -13.45 1.93 -10.16
CA TYR A 432 -13.88 1.72 -11.54
C TYR A 432 -12.83 2.23 -12.52
N GLU A 433 -12.52 1.45 -13.57
CA GLU A 433 -11.57 1.80 -14.64
C GLU A 433 -10.20 2.36 -14.18
N LYS A 434 -9.64 1.80 -13.12
CA LYS A 434 -8.35 2.25 -12.58
C LYS A 434 -7.23 2.00 -13.59
N ASN A 435 -6.41 3.02 -13.88
CA ASN A 435 -5.23 2.87 -14.74
C ASN A 435 -4.30 1.76 -14.23
N HIS A 436 -3.93 0.85 -15.12
CA HIS A 436 -3.04 -0.27 -14.86
C HIS A 436 -2.08 -0.49 -16.04
N TRP A 437 -0.78 -0.33 -15.77
CA TRP A 437 0.24 -0.50 -16.79
C TRP A 437 0.60 -1.97 -16.99
N TRP A 438 0.47 -2.46 -18.22
CA TRP A 438 0.80 -3.81 -18.63
C TRP A 438 1.60 -3.78 -19.92
N ASN A 439 2.88 -4.16 -19.88
CA ASN A 439 3.79 -4.20 -21.04
C ASN A 439 3.78 -2.90 -21.88
N ASN A 440 3.89 -1.74 -21.22
CA ASN A 440 3.80 -0.39 -21.82
C ASN A 440 2.44 -0.01 -22.44
N LEU A 441 1.41 -0.84 -22.27
CA LEU A 441 0.02 -0.51 -22.56
C LEU A 441 -0.67 -0.04 -21.28
N ASN A 442 -1.34 1.11 -21.36
CA ASN A 442 -2.22 1.57 -20.29
C ASN A 442 -3.59 0.89 -20.48
N TYR A 443 -3.89 -0.07 -19.62
CA TYR A 443 -5.16 -0.79 -19.61
C TYR A 443 -5.91 -0.46 -18.32
N ARG A 444 -7.24 -0.40 -18.41
CA ARG A 444 -8.13 -0.08 -17.28
C ARG A 444 -9.04 -1.28 -17.05
N PRO A 445 -8.82 -2.07 -15.99
CA PRO A 445 -9.76 -3.11 -15.61
C PRO A 445 -11.08 -2.51 -15.17
N ASP A 446 -12.21 -3.18 -15.44
CA ASP A 446 -13.53 -2.61 -15.18
C ASP A 446 -13.71 -2.27 -13.69
N PHE A 447 -13.41 -3.21 -12.80
CA PHE A 447 -13.37 -2.95 -11.35
C PHE A 447 -12.12 -3.51 -10.69
N THR A 448 -11.52 -2.70 -9.82
CA THR A 448 -10.38 -3.05 -8.99
C THR A 448 -10.74 -2.92 -7.52
N ILE A 449 -10.68 -4.02 -6.78
CA ILE A 449 -10.94 -4.09 -5.34
C ILE A 449 -9.60 -4.31 -4.61
N PRO A 450 -8.97 -3.27 -4.07
CA PRO A 450 -7.68 -3.40 -3.39
C PRO A 450 -7.83 -4.10 -2.03
N VAL A 451 -6.82 -4.88 -1.64
CA VAL A 451 -6.74 -5.50 -0.30
C VAL A 451 -5.53 -4.92 0.43
N PRO A 452 -5.63 -4.51 1.71
CA PRO A 452 -4.52 -3.83 2.41
C PRO A 452 -3.26 -4.66 2.63
N ALA A 453 -3.33 -5.99 2.56
CA ALA A 453 -2.16 -6.88 2.63
C ALA A 453 -1.33 -6.93 1.33
N GLY A 454 -1.69 -6.13 0.32
CA GLY A 454 -1.11 -6.16 -1.02
C GLY A 454 -1.85 -7.12 -1.95
N GLY A 455 -2.09 -6.68 -3.19
CA GLY A 455 -2.92 -7.40 -4.16
C GLY A 455 -4.38 -6.98 -4.14
N GLY A 456 -5.27 -7.82 -4.66
CA GLY A 456 -6.68 -7.49 -4.76
C GLY A 456 -7.51 -8.42 -5.64
N VAL A 457 -8.76 -8.02 -5.89
CA VAL A 457 -9.64 -8.66 -6.87
C VAL A 457 -9.84 -7.72 -8.05
N ILE A 458 -9.69 -8.28 -9.25
CA ILE A 458 -10.10 -7.64 -10.50
C ILE A 458 -11.41 -8.29 -10.93
N ILE A 459 -12.40 -7.48 -11.28
CA ILE A 459 -13.62 -7.95 -11.92
C ILE A 459 -13.61 -7.39 -13.34
N GLU A 460 -13.69 -8.27 -14.32
CA GLU A 460 -13.88 -7.94 -15.74
C GLU A 460 -15.28 -8.38 -16.17
N TYR A 461 -16.00 -7.47 -16.81
CA TYR A 461 -17.27 -7.69 -17.44
C TYR A 461 -17.06 -7.79 -18.97
N PHE A 462 -16.75 -8.99 -19.44
CA PHE A 462 -16.43 -9.22 -20.85
C PHE A 462 -17.68 -9.21 -21.72
N GLY A 463 -17.65 -8.42 -22.80
CA GLY A 463 -18.64 -8.43 -23.88
C GLY A 463 -18.78 -9.76 -24.63
N MET A 464 -19.59 -9.75 -25.70
CA MET A 464 -19.91 -10.96 -26.47
C MET A 464 -18.70 -11.45 -27.30
N LYS A 465 -18.53 -12.78 -27.39
CA LYS A 465 -17.52 -13.44 -28.22
C LYS A 465 -17.88 -13.39 -29.70
N GLY A 466 -16.87 -13.45 -30.58
CA GLY A 466 -17.08 -13.53 -32.02
C GLY A 466 -16.30 -12.50 -32.85
N ASP A 467 -15.58 -11.59 -32.20
CA ASP A 467 -14.59 -10.73 -32.83
C ASP A 467 -13.18 -11.27 -32.51
N PRO A 468 -12.38 -11.68 -33.51
CA PRO A 468 -11.08 -12.32 -33.29
C PRO A 468 -10.08 -11.47 -32.50
N ASP A 469 -10.03 -10.17 -32.77
CA ASP A 469 -9.08 -9.24 -32.13
C ASP A 469 -9.48 -8.98 -30.67
N TYR A 470 -10.77 -8.81 -30.41
CA TYR A 470 -11.32 -8.67 -29.06
C TYR A 470 -11.15 -9.95 -28.21
N ASP A 471 -11.39 -11.12 -28.81
CA ASP A 471 -11.24 -12.41 -28.15
C ASP A 471 -9.78 -12.68 -27.79
N GLU A 472 -8.83 -12.39 -28.70
CA GLU A 472 -7.40 -12.50 -28.42
C GLU A 472 -6.97 -11.57 -27.27
N MET A 473 -7.37 -10.31 -27.31
CA MET A 473 -7.04 -9.34 -26.25
C MET A 473 -7.62 -9.77 -24.88
N SER A 474 -8.86 -10.28 -24.86
CA SER A 474 -9.51 -10.79 -23.65
C SER A 474 -8.77 -12.00 -23.05
N ASP A 475 -8.27 -12.89 -23.91
CA ASP A 475 -7.48 -14.04 -23.51
C ASP A 475 -6.13 -13.63 -22.90
N GLN A 476 -5.45 -12.66 -23.50
CA GLN A 476 -4.19 -12.15 -22.96
C GLN A 476 -4.38 -11.48 -21.58
N LYS A 477 -5.44 -10.68 -21.39
CA LYS A 477 -5.81 -10.10 -20.09
C LYS A 477 -6.06 -11.17 -19.04
N ARG A 478 -6.76 -12.25 -19.42
CA ARG A 478 -7.07 -13.38 -18.53
C ARG A 478 -5.79 -14.09 -18.07
N ILE A 479 -4.88 -14.37 -19.00
CA ILE A 479 -3.57 -14.97 -18.71
C ILE A 479 -2.79 -14.08 -17.75
N TYR A 480 -2.76 -12.77 -18.01
CA TYR A 480 -2.05 -11.80 -17.18
C TYR A 480 -2.53 -11.83 -15.72
N TRP A 481 -3.83 -11.63 -15.47
CA TRP A 481 -4.35 -11.53 -14.10
C TRP A 481 -4.38 -12.86 -13.35
N ARG A 482 -4.56 -14.00 -14.05
CA ARG A 482 -4.48 -15.33 -13.41
C ARG A 482 -3.06 -15.65 -12.93
N ASN A 483 -2.04 -15.15 -13.62
CA ASN A 483 -0.64 -15.39 -13.30
C ASN A 483 -0.03 -14.34 -12.36
N LYS A 484 -0.70 -13.20 -12.13
CA LYS A 484 -0.19 -12.13 -11.26
C LYS A 484 -0.34 -12.51 -9.77
N PRO A 485 0.77 -12.63 -9.01
CA PRO A 485 0.71 -12.99 -7.59
C PRO A 485 -0.07 -11.96 -6.76
N GLY A 486 -0.87 -12.44 -5.80
CA GLY A 486 -1.68 -11.58 -4.92
C GLY A 486 -2.97 -11.05 -5.54
N TRP A 487 -3.19 -11.24 -6.85
CA TRP A 487 -4.40 -10.79 -7.54
C TRP A 487 -5.32 -11.97 -7.89
N LYS A 488 -6.62 -11.73 -7.92
CA LYS A 488 -7.64 -12.70 -8.35
C LYS A 488 -8.58 -12.07 -9.37
N LEU A 489 -8.76 -12.75 -10.50
CA LEU A 489 -9.69 -12.34 -11.54
C LEU A 489 -11.07 -12.96 -11.31
N ILE A 490 -12.14 -12.16 -11.37
CA ILE A 490 -13.54 -12.56 -11.52
C ILE A 490 -13.96 -12.16 -12.93
N GLU A 491 -14.62 -13.07 -13.63
CA GLU A 491 -15.04 -12.90 -15.02
C GLU A 491 -16.57 -12.99 -15.02
N LEU A 492 -17.22 -11.99 -15.61
CA LEU A 492 -18.67 -11.90 -15.76
C LEU A 492 -19.00 -11.53 -17.21
N PHE A 493 -20.18 -11.92 -17.68
CA PHE A 493 -20.57 -11.80 -19.08
C PHE A 493 -22.04 -11.37 -19.25
N PRO A 494 -22.41 -10.81 -20.42
CA PRO A 494 -23.81 -10.49 -20.75
C PRO A 494 -24.79 -11.67 -20.66
N HIS A 495 -24.33 -12.89 -20.92
CA HIS A 495 -25.20 -14.08 -20.81
C HIS A 495 -25.50 -14.45 -19.37
N ASP A 496 -24.67 -14.05 -18.40
CA ASP A 496 -24.93 -14.22 -16.97
C ASP A 496 -26.13 -13.38 -16.49
N ILE A 497 -26.55 -12.39 -17.29
CA ILE A 497 -27.75 -11.56 -17.06
C ILE A 497 -28.91 -12.04 -17.95
N LYS A 498 -28.66 -12.47 -19.19
CA LYS A 498 -29.74 -12.87 -20.12
C LYS A 498 -30.40 -14.21 -19.75
N GLY A 499 -29.73 -15.07 -18.99
CA GLY A 499 -30.24 -16.36 -18.52
C GLY A 499 -30.77 -16.37 -17.08
N ASN A 500 -30.61 -15.26 -16.34
CA ASN A 500 -30.81 -15.16 -14.89
C ASN A 500 -31.49 -13.82 -14.54
N SER A 501 -32.22 -13.72 -13.42
CA SER A 501 -32.69 -12.40 -12.94
C SER A 501 -31.50 -11.51 -12.50
N PRO A 502 -31.66 -10.18 -12.42
CA PRO A 502 -30.65 -9.32 -11.81
C PRO A 502 -30.24 -9.78 -10.40
N GLU A 503 -31.16 -10.37 -9.63
CA GLU A 503 -30.84 -10.96 -8.32
C GLU A 503 -29.88 -12.15 -8.44
N GLU A 504 -30.15 -13.07 -9.38
CA GLU A 504 -29.30 -14.23 -9.62
C GLU A 504 -27.90 -13.85 -10.13
N PHE A 505 -27.79 -12.81 -10.96
CA PHE A 505 -26.49 -12.23 -11.35
C PHE A 505 -25.73 -11.68 -10.13
N THR A 506 -26.42 -10.94 -9.25
CA THR A 506 -25.79 -10.44 -8.02
C THR A 506 -25.41 -11.56 -7.05
N ASP A 507 -26.18 -12.65 -6.99
CA ASP A 507 -25.83 -13.83 -6.21
C ASP A 507 -24.63 -14.58 -6.78
N LEU A 508 -24.50 -14.67 -8.12
CA LEU A 508 -23.32 -15.20 -8.78
C LEU A 508 -22.06 -14.38 -8.44
N LEU A 509 -22.18 -13.04 -8.51
CA LEU A 509 -21.10 -12.13 -8.11
C LEU A 509 -20.74 -12.32 -6.64
N LYS A 510 -21.74 -12.39 -5.75
CA LYS A 510 -21.57 -12.63 -4.32
C LYS A 510 -20.84 -13.94 -4.03
N GLN A 511 -21.25 -15.04 -4.66
CA GLN A 511 -20.61 -16.35 -4.51
C GLN A 511 -19.17 -16.33 -5.05
N SER A 512 -18.94 -15.65 -6.18
CA SER A 512 -17.62 -15.51 -6.79
C SER A 512 -16.66 -14.72 -5.90
N LEU A 513 -17.15 -13.62 -5.33
CA LEU A 513 -16.44 -12.85 -4.32
C LEU A 513 -16.17 -13.74 -3.11
N GLN A 514 -17.18 -14.34 -2.47
CA GLN A 514 -17.00 -15.17 -1.30
C GLN A 514 -15.98 -16.30 -1.52
N LYS A 515 -16.07 -17.08 -2.60
CA LYS A 515 -15.16 -18.19 -2.89
C LYS A 515 -13.70 -17.74 -3.04
N LYS A 516 -13.48 -16.56 -3.63
CA LYS A 516 -12.14 -16.02 -3.90
C LYS A 516 -11.61 -15.10 -2.78
N TRP A 517 -12.50 -14.60 -1.93
CA TRP A 517 -12.26 -13.59 -0.89
C TRP A 517 -12.21 -14.19 0.53
N HIS A 518 -12.87 -15.33 0.81
CA HIS A 518 -12.93 -15.90 2.18
C HIS A 518 -11.56 -16.23 2.81
N LYS A 519 -10.52 -16.47 1.99
CA LYS A 519 -9.14 -16.66 2.47
C LYS A 519 -8.45 -15.36 2.90
N LEU A 520 -8.92 -14.19 2.43
CA LEU A 520 -8.37 -12.86 2.74
C LEU A 520 -9.21 -12.08 3.78
N TYR A 521 -10.46 -12.49 4.02
CA TYR A 521 -11.43 -11.78 4.85
C TYR A 521 -11.23 -11.86 6.37
N LYS A 522 -10.34 -12.74 6.87
CA LYS A 522 -10.12 -12.90 8.32
C LYS A 522 -9.43 -11.70 8.99
N THR A 523 -9.01 -10.70 8.23
CA THR A 523 -8.24 -9.54 8.73
C THR A 523 -9.06 -8.25 8.86
N PHE A 524 -10.34 -8.23 8.46
CA PHE A 524 -11.16 -7.00 8.39
C PHE A 524 -12.47 -7.06 9.19
N ARG A 525 -12.44 -7.64 10.40
CA ARG A 525 -13.58 -7.54 11.34
C ARG A 525 -13.35 -6.49 12.41
#